data_AF-A0A849YYN0-F1
#
_entry.id   AF-A0A849YYN0-F1
#
_cell.length_a   1.000
_cell.length_b   1.000
_cell.length_c   1.000
_cell.angle_alpha   90.00
_cell.angle_beta   90.00
_cell.angle_gamma   90.00
#
_symmetry.space_group_name_H-M   'P 1'
#
loop_
_entity.id
_entity.type
_entity.pdbx_description
1 polymer ?
#
loop_
_entity_poly.entity_id
_entity_poly.type
_entity_poly.pdbx_seq_one_letter_code
_entity_poly.pdbx_strand_id
1 'polypeptide(L)'
;MTAAPTGEPRRSDTWLVAAVAALTRFSMVAWAYSRIPPVADGTYYDTMARRLADGHGYTWLWPDGTVTAAAHYPVGYPALVSFGYRLFGAHPGIAMVEGALLGAAGAAAIHAFAAQHARRSAALAAGLAFAL
;
A
#
# COMPACT_ATOMS: atom_id res chain seq x y z
N MET A 1 -7.86 -7.90 -43.03
CA MET A 1 -8.36 -7.75 -41.65
C MET A 1 -7.55 -8.69 -40.78
N THR A 2 -6.43 -8.22 -40.23
CA THR A 2 -5.51 -9.03 -39.42
C THR A 2 -6.18 -9.35 -38.08
N ALA A 3 -6.44 -10.64 -37.85
CA ALA A 3 -6.93 -11.13 -36.57
C ALA A 3 -5.95 -10.71 -35.48
N ALA A 4 -6.41 -9.90 -34.51
CA ALA A 4 -5.64 -9.60 -33.32
C ALA A 4 -5.34 -10.94 -32.62
N PRO A 5 -4.11 -11.18 -32.13
CA PRO A 5 -3.85 -12.36 -31.33
C PRO A 5 -4.72 -12.28 -30.08
N THR A 6 -5.82 -13.03 -30.02
CA THR A 6 -6.57 -13.28 -28.79
C THR A 6 -5.75 -14.24 -27.94
N GLY A 7 -4.61 -13.73 -27.48
CA GLY A 7 -3.70 -14.46 -26.63
C GLY A 7 -4.34 -14.65 -25.26
N GLU A 8 -4.17 -15.84 -24.70
CA GLU A 8 -4.40 -16.05 -23.29
C GLU A 8 -3.52 -15.11 -22.46
N PRO A 9 -3.99 -14.68 -21.27
CA PRO A 9 -3.19 -13.90 -20.34
C PRO A 9 -1.86 -14.58 -20.04
N ARG A 10 -0.74 -13.84 -20.12
CA ARG A 10 0.59 -14.40 -19.87
C ARG A 10 1.03 -14.06 -18.46
N ARG A 11 1.75 -14.97 -17.79
CA ARG A 11 2.36 -14.67 -16.47
C ARG A 11 3.30 -13.46 -16.51
N SER A 12 3.97 -13.22 -17.64
CA SER A 12 4.81 -12.03 -17.86
C SER A 12 4.02 -10.72 -17.77
N ASP A 13 2.73 -10.73 -18.09
CA ASP A 13 1.88 -9.55 -18.04
C ASP A 13 1.63 -9.12 -16.58
N THR A 14 1.55 -10.07 -15.64
CA THR A 14 1.48 -9.77 -14.20
C THR A 14 2.72 -9.00 -13.73
N TRP A 15 3.91 -9.41 -14.18
CA TRP A 15 5.16 -8.72 -13.85
C TRP A 15 5.23 -7.33 -14.46
N LEU A 16 4.74 -7.16 -15.69
CA LEU A 16 4.62 -5.85 -16.32
C LEU A 16 3.69 -4.93 -15.51
N VAL A 17 2.50 -5.40 -15.13
CA VAL A 17 1.55 -4.64 -14.30
C VAL A 17 2.17 -4.28 -12.96
N ALA A 18 2.83 -5.24 -12.30
CA ALA A 18 3.52 -5.02 -11.03
C ALA A 18 4.63 -3.96 -11.16
N ALA A 19 5.43 -4.03 -12.23
CA ALA A 19 6.51 -3.08 -12.49
C ALA A 19 5.98 -1.67 -12.75
N VAL A 20 4.91 -1.53 -13.53
CA VAL A 20 4.24 -0.23 -13.76
C VAL A 20 3.68 0.30 -12.45
N ALA A 21 2.96 -0.52 -11.69
CA ALA A 21 2.38 -0.12 -10.40
C ALA A 21 3.43 0.32 -9.39
N ALA A 22 4.55 -0.42 -9.32
CA ALA A 22 5.69 -0.09 -8.48
C ALA A 22 6.34 1.21 -8.93
N LEU A 23 6.65 1.37 -10.23
CA LEU A 23 7.28 2.58 -10.75
C LEU A 23 6.43 3.81 -10.45
N THR A 24 5.11 3.76 -10.71
CA THR A 24 4.19 4.87 -10.41
C THR A 24 4.19 5.20 -8.92
N ARG A 25 4.02 4.21 -8.05
CA ARG A 25 3.91 4.42 -6.60
C ARG A 25 5.24 4.88 -5.99
N PHE A 26 6.36 4.25 -6.32
CA PHE A 26 7.66 4.66 -5.81
C PHE A 26 8.10 6.03 -6.33
N SER A 27 7.70 6.41 -7.55
CA SER A 27 7.90 7.79 -8.04
C SER A 27 7.12 8.79 -7.18
N MET A 28 5.88 8.45 -6.81
CA MET A 28 5.08 9.26 -5.89
C MET A 28 5.70 9.31 -4.50
N VAL A 29 6.20 8.19 -3.96
CA VAL A 29 6.89 8.18 -2.66
C VAL A 29 8.13 9.06 -2.69
N ALA A 30 8.99 8.93 -3.72
CA ALA A 30 10.19 9.73 -3.86
C ALA A 30 9.88 11.24 -3.95
N TRP A 31 8.77 11.60 -4.58
CA TRP A 31 8.29 12.98 -4.63
C TRP A 31 7.66 13.44 -3.30
N ALA A 32 6.81 12.63 -2.67
CA ALA A 32 6.01 13.03 -1.52
C ALA A 32 6.78 13.00 -0.19
N TYR A 33 7.75 12.08 -0.04
CA TYR A 33 8.41 11.75 1.23
C TYR A 33 8.89 12.97 2.03
N SER A 34 9.55 13.92 1.37
CA SER A 34 10.12 15.10 2.04
C SER A 34 9.18 16.32 2.01
N ARG A 35 7.96 16.17 1.47
CA ARG A 35 7.04 17.27 1.14
C ARG A 35 5.71 17.17 1.86
N ILE A 36 5.23 15.95 2.10
CA ILE A 36 3.88 15.70 2.59
C ILE A 36 3.97 14.95 3.93
N PRO A 37 3.72 15.63 5.06
CA PRO A 37 3.60 14.96 6.35
C PRO A 37 2.25 14.20 6.45
N PRO A 38 2.12 13.27 7.41
CA PRO A 38 0.82 12.68 7.74
C PRO A 38 -0.19 13.76 8.16
N VAL A 39 -1.39 13.71 7.59
CA VAL A 39 -2.49 14.64 7.87
C VAL A 39 -3.80 13.88 8.07
N ALA A 40 -4.74 14.46 8.83
CA ALA A 40 -6.05 13.86 9.15
C ALA A 40 -5.89 12.42 9.67
N ASP A 41 -6.54 11.44 9.04
CA ASP A 41 -6.45 10.01 9.38
C ASP A 41 -5.01 9.50 9.43
N GLY A 42 -4.13 10.03 8.57
CA GLY A 42 -2.72 9.70 8.55
C GLY A 42 -2.01 10.02 9.87
N THR A 43 -2.40 11.10 10.56
CA THR A 43 -1.87 11.45 11.88
C THR A 43 -2.25 10.40 12.93
N TYR A 44 -3.49 9.92 12.91
CA TYR A 44 -3.95 8.90 13.84
C TYR A 44 -3.25 7.56 13.58
N TYR A 45 -3.13 7.16 12.32
CA TYR A 45 -2.46 5.92 11.94
C TYR A 45 -0.96 5.94 12.27
N ASP A 46 -0.25 7.03 11.98
CA ASP A 46 1.16 7.19 12.34
C ASP A 46 1.38 7.15 13.86
N THR A 47 0.52 7.85 14.63
CA THR A 47 0.60 7.88 16.09
C THR A 47 0.40 6.48 16.69
N MET A 48 -0.63 5.75 16.24
CA MET A 48 -0.86 4.38 16.72
C MET A 48 0.26 3.44 16.30
N ALA A 49 0.78 3.55 15.07
CA ALA A 49 1.87 2.72 14.59
C ALA A 49 3.17 2.93 15.41
N ARG A 50 3.48 4.17 15.78
CA ARG A 50 4.59 4.50 16.71
C ARG A 50 4.39 3.81 18.06
N ARG A 51 3.22 3.99 18.67
CA ARG A 51 2.92 3.41 19.98
C ARG A 51 2.97 1.89 19.97
N LEU A 52 2.49 1.25 18.90
CA LEU A 52 2.62 -0.19 18.70
C LEU A 52 4.08 -0.62 18.53
N ALA A 53 4.87 0.15 17.77
CA ALA A 53 6.28 -0.16 17.55
C ALA A 53 7.09 -0.07 18.86
N ASP A 54 6.73 0.87 19.73
CA ASP A 54 7.32 1.08 21.06
C ASP A 54 6.78 0.11 22.13
N GLY A 55 5.81 -0.75 21.79
CA GLY A 55 5.26 -1.76 22.71
C GLY A 55 4.16 -1.25 23.64
N HIS A 56 3.60 -0.06 23.41
CA HIS A 56 2.51 0.51 24.19
C HIS A 56 1.10 0.04 23.80
N GLY A 57 0.99 -0.85 22.81
CA GLY A 57 -0.29 -1.39 22.32
C GLY A 57 -1.17 -0.35 21.62
N TYR A 58 -2.45 -0.70 21.40
CA TYR A 58 -3.47 0.21 20.86
C TYR A 58 -3.93 1.21 21.90
N THR A 59 -3.07 2.18 22.16
CA THR A 59 -3.32 3.24 23.13
C THR A 59 -3.15 4.60 22.49
N TRP A 60 -3.71 5.62 23.12
CA TRP A 60 -3.54 7.02 22.75
C TRP A 60 -2.99 7.78 23.95
N LEU A 61 -1.94 8.58 23.73
CA LEU A 61 -1.41 9.50 24.74
C LEU A 61 -1.99 10.88 24.48
N TRP A 62 -2.76 11.37 25.45
CA TRP A 62 -3.36 12.69 25.41
C TRP A 62 -2.36 13.76 25.86
N PRO A 63 -2.56 15.05 25.48
CA PRO A 63 -1.67 16.14 25.86
C PRO A 63 -1.52 16.36 27.37
N ASP A 64 -2.50 15.93 28.17
CA ASP A 64 -2.49 15.97 29.63
C ASP A 64 -1.68 14.82 30.27
N GLY A 65 -1.11 13.93 29.46
CA GLY A 65 -0.36 12.76 29.90
C GLY A 65 -1.22 11.50 30.12
N THR A 66 -2.55 11.60 30.00
CA THR A 66 -3.44 10.46 30.16
C THR A 66 -3.27 9.48 29.01
N VAL A 67 -3.27 8.18 29.31
CA VAL A 67 -3.24 7.11 28.29
C VAL A 67 -4.58 6.38 28.28
N THR A 68 -5.23 6.33 27.12
CA THR A 68 -6.50 5.60 26.94
C THR A 68 -6.36 4.50 25.90
N ALA A 69 -7.22 3.48 25.98
CA ALA A 69 -7.35 2.50 24.90
C ALA A 69 -7.90 3.17 23.63
N ALA A 70 -7.34 2.83 22.48
CA ALA A 70 -7.69 3.39 21.17
C ALA A 70 -8.46 2.37 20.29
N ALA A 71 -9.23 1.49 20.93
CA ALA A 71 -9.88 0.34 20.29
C ALA A 71 -10.99 0.71 19.28
N HIS A 72 -11.41 1.98 19.23
CA HIS A 72 -12.38 2.47 18.24
C HIS A 72 -11.76 2.75 16.87
N TYR A 73 -10.43 2.76 16.74
CA TYR A 73 -9.76 2.90 15.45
C TYR A 73 -9.48 1.54 14.79
N PRO A 74 -9.45 1.47 13.44
CA PRO A 74 -9.09 0.25 12.72
C PRO A 74 -7.69 -0.25 13.09
N VAL A 75 -7.61 -1.51 13.53
CA VAL A 75 -6.35 -2.12 13.98
C VAL A 75 -5.42 -2.52 12.83
N GLY A 76 -5.95 -2.96 11.69
CA GLY A 76 -5.12 -3.62 10.66
C GLY A 76 -3.98 -2.76 10.11
N TYR A 77 -4.28 -1.52 9.72
CA TYR A 77 -3.30 -0.65 9.06
C TYR A 77 -2.18 -0.17 10.02
N PRO A 78 -2.46 0.34 11.23
CA PRO A 78 -1.41 0.67 12.19
C PRO A 78 -0.51 -0.51 12.59
N ALA A 79 -1.05 -1.73 12.70
CA ALA A 79 -0.24 -2.92 12.95
C ALA A 79 0.76 -3.19 11.83
N LEU A 80 0.32 -3.05 10.57
CA LEU A 80 1.20 -3.23 9.43
C LEU A 80 2.30 -2.16 9.44
N VAL A 81 1.95 -0.89 9.61
CA VAL A 81 2.94 0.19 9.64
C VAL A 81 3.92 0.07 10.81
N SER A 82 3.41 -0.37 11.96
CA SER A 82 4.22 -0.65 13.14
C SER A 82 5.29 -1.71 12.86
N PHE A 83 4.99 -2.73 12.04
CA PHE A 83 5.99 -3.73 11.66
C PHE A 83 7.17 -3.09 10.93
N GLY A 84 6.93 -2.24 9.92
CA GLY A 84 7.99 -1.48 9.26
C GLY A 84 8.73 -0.56 10.23
N TYR A 85 8.02 0.14 11.11
CA TYR A 85 8.63 1.04 12.09
C TYR A 85 9.56 0.31 13.07
N ARG A 86 9.22 -0.92 13.47
CA ARG A 86 10.09 -1.76 14.31
C ARG A 86 11.37 -2.21 13.61
N LEU A 87 11.32 -2.39 12.28
CA LEU A 87 12.47 -2.85 11.51
C LEU A 87 13.39 -1.72 11.06
N PHE A 88 12.83 -0.57 10.69
CA PHE A 88 13.54 0.49 9.99
C PHE A 88 13.53 1.84 10.73
N GLY A 89 12.86 1.91 11.88
CA GLY A 89 12.66 3.15 12.63
C GLY A 89 11.35 3.86 12.26
N ALA A 90 10.78 4.58 13.23
CA ALA A 90 9.46 5.20 13.10
C ALA A 90 9.50 6.52 12.31
N HIS A 91 9.27 6.43 11.00
CA HIS A 91 9.24 7.56 10.09
C HIS A 91 8.14 7.37 9.01
N PRO A 92 7.35 8.42 8.66
CA PRO A 92 6.22 8.34 7.71
C PRO A 92 6.51 7.70 6.34
N GLY A 93 7.70 7.91 5.81
CA GLY A 93 8.19 7.29 4.59
C GLY A 93 8.23 5.76 4.60
N ILE A 94 8.38 5.11 5.76
CA ILE A 94 8.26 3.65 5.83
C ILE A 94 6.81 3.24 5.53
N ALA A 95 5.82 3.95 6.09
CA ALA A 95 4.41 3.74 5.78
C ALA A 95 4.10 3.99 4.29
N MET A 96 4.75 4.99 3.68
CA MET A 96 4.63 5.26 2.25
C MET A 96 5.18 4.11 1.39
N VAL A 97 6.36 3.58 1.76
CA VAL A 97 6.98 2.44 1.07
C VAL A 97 6.12 1.19 1.21
N GLU A 98 5.58 0.90 2.39
CA GLU A 98 4.67 -0.22 2.60
C GLU A 98 3.39 -0.09 1.77
N GLY A 99 2.81 1.11 1.72
CA GLY A 99 1.68 1.41 0.84
C GLY A 99 2.02 1.21 -0.64
N ALA A 100 3.22 1.60 -1.07
CA ALA A 100 3.69 1.38 -2.44
C ALA A 100 3.83 -0.11 -2.77
N LEU A 101 4.41 -0.89 -1.86
CA LEU A 101 4.57 -2.35 -2.00
C LEU A 101 3.22 -3.06 -2.06
N LEU A 102 2.32 -2.76 -1.12
CA LEU A 102 0.98 -3.33 -1.10
C LEU A 102 0.18 -2.96 -2.34
N GLY A 103 0.26 -1.71 -2.78
CA GLY A 103 -0.41 -1.26 -3.98
C GLY A 103 0.11 -1.95 -5.24
N ALA A 104 1.43 -2.15 -5.36
CA ALA A 104 2.02 -2.91 -6.47
C ALA A 104 1.59 -4.38 -6.45
N ALA A 105 1.57 -5.01 -5.26
CA ALA A 105 1.06 -6.36 -5.07
C ALA A 105 -0.45 -6.45 -5.41
N GLY A 106 -1.25 -5.44 -5.05
CA GLY A 106 -2.66 -5.34 -5.39
C GLY A 106 -2.90 -5.29 -6.90
N ALA A 107 -2.10 -4.51 -7.64
CA ALA A 107 -2.18 -4.46 -9.10
C ALA A 107 -1.88 -5.82 -9.74
N ALA A 108 -0.83 -6.50 -9.25
CA ALA A 108 -0.48 -7.84 -9.68
C ALA A 108 -1.59 -8.86 -9.38
N ALA A 109 -2.21 -8.77 -8.19
CA ALA A 109 -3.31 -9.63 -7.79
C ALA A 109 -4.57 -9.41 -8.65
N ILE A 110 -4.91 -8.16 -8.96
CA ILE A 110 -6.04 -7.83 -9.85
C ILE A 110 -5.81 -8.37 -11.26
N HIS A 111 -4.61 -8.19 -11.82
CA HIS A 111 -4.27 -8.79 -13.10
C HIS A 111 -4.38 -10.32 -13.04
N ALA A 112 -3.79 -10.96 -12.03
CA ALA A 112 -3.80 -12.41 -11.88
C ALA A 112 -5.22 -12.98 -11.71
N PHE A 113 -6.10 -12.26 -11.02
CA PHE A 113 -7.50 -12.62 -10.88
C PHE A 113 -8.29 -12.45 -12.19
N ALA A 114 -8.12 -11.31 -12.86
CA ALA A 114 -8.78 -11.04 -14.14
C ALA A 114 -8.31 -12.00 -15.25
N ALA A 115 -7.04 -12.40 -15.22
CA ALA A 115 -6.45 -13.36 -16.13
C ALA A 115 -7.10 -14.76 -16.06
N GLN A 116 -7.76 -15.10 -14.96
CA GLN A 116 -8.48 -16.38 -14.83
C GLN A 116 -9.86 -16.35 -15.49
N HIS A 117 -10.41 -15.17 -15.78
CA HIS A 117 -11.83 -15.01 -16.14
C HIS A 117 -12.05 -14.15 -17.40
N ALA A 118 -10.99 -13.55 -17.96
CA ALA A 118 -11.09 -12.61 -19.06
C ALA A 118 -9.97 -12.77 -20.08
N ARG A 119 -10.23 -12.24 -21.29
CA ARG A 119 -9.19 -12.12 -22.33
C ARG A 119 -8.02 -11.25 -21.85
N ARG A 120 -6.82 -11.53 -22.36
CA ARG A 120 -5.57 -10.82 -22.00
C ARG A 120 -5.69 -9.30 -22.00
N SER A 121 -6.33 -8.70 -23.00
CA SER A 121 -6.49 -7.24 -23.07
C SER A 121 -7.33 -6.67 -21.93
N ALA A 122 -8.38 -7.38 -21.51
CA ALA A 122 -9.22 -6.97 -20.38
C ALA A 122 -8.48 -7.18 -19.04
N ALA A 123 -7.73 -8.27 -18.90
CA ALA A 123 -6.90 -8.51 -17.71
C ALA A 123 -5.80 -7.44 -17.56
N LEU A 124 -5.11 -7.11 -18.65
CA LEU A 124 -4.14 -6.01 -18.71
C LEU A 124 -4.78 -4.67 -18.37
N ALA A 125 -5.94 -4.36 -18.97
CA ALA A 125 -6.66 -3.12 -18.69
C ALA A 125 -7.05 -3.01 -17.20
N ALA A 126 -7.55 -4.09 -16.58
CA ALA A 126 -7.90 -4.10 -15.16
C ALA A 126 -6.67 -3.88 -14.26
N GLY A 127 -5.58 -4.60 -14.52
CA GLY A 127 -4.34 -4.45 -13.76
C GLY A 127 -3.72 -3.06 -13.90
N LEU A 128 -3.65 -2.53 -15.12
CA LEU A 128 -3.10 -1.20 -15.39
C LEU A 128 -3.99 -0.08 -14.86
N ALA A 129 -5.33 -0.24 -14.92
CA ALA A 129 -6.26 0.72 -14.33
C ALA A 129 -6.12 0.83 -12.81
N PHE A 130 -5.72 -0.25 -12.13
CA PHE A 130 -5.38 -0.19 -10.71
C PHE A 130 -3.94 0.29 -10.46
N ALA A 131 -3.04 0.04 -11.41
CA ALA A 131 -1.64 0.42 -11.30
C ALA A 131 -1.44 1.95 -11.35
N LEU A 132 -2.25 2.64 -12.14
CA LEU A 132 -2.24 4.10 -12.34
C LEU A 132 -3.17 4.81 -11.34
#